data_AF-A0A6D2IZR3-F1
#
_entry.id   AF-A0A6D2IZR3-F1
#
_cell.length_a   1.000
_cell.length_b   1.000
_cell.length_c   1.000
_cell.angle_alpha   90.00
_cell.angle_beta   90.00
_cell.angle_gamma   90.00
#
_symmetry.space_group_name_H-M   'P 1'
#
loop_
_entity.id
_entity.type
_entity.pdbx_description
1 polymer ?
#
loop_
_entity_poly.entity_id
_entity_poly.type
_entity_poly.pdbx_seq_one_letter_code
_entity_poly.pdbx_strand_id
1 'polypeptide(L)'
;MAKTGAGDKDEILVSPSKFLVLSAEGKVEEEDTDVEDDKQSEKEEEEELEDGEIDGTVKTKRTEKLEKPEVKETRAPKLAPSVLDDYSVIMNYEFSHLGRIWVVWRSNVRVTPFFKSGQMITCSIKIEGNDDEFFCSFVYASNFVDERKELWSDIRDHYDSPILRNKPWLIFGDFNEILDGEEHSSFENDPSTTTGMRDFQDLVRDCSLSDMASHGPLFTWSNKREHGLISKKLDRVLMNEHWPRSFPLSYSVFEAGGISDHLRCRIHLTLEIAPARKPFKFVNVVAELDSFLPVVDEYWKSTTPIFLSTSAMHRFTKKLKGLKPLIRTLAKEKMGNLSKKAKEAHEELCIAQEQSLLNPTSQNMEAEKIAFRRWENISVVEEKYLKQKSKLHWLKVGDRNNKYFHKGIEERRAHNTIREILCRDGQTATSGDAIKHEAEGFFREFLQYTPADYEGITIDSLQDLLPRCRDEDHAMLVRVVSAEEIKGVLFAMPNDKSPGPDGFTTEFFKKAWSPGHFGFWDGN
;
A
#
# COMPACT_ATOMS: atom_id res chain seq x y z
N MET A 1 -28.51 2.09 6.99
CA MET A 1 -28.50 2.79 5.69
C MET A 1 -28.15 4.26 5.90
N ALA A 2 -27.03 4.72 5.35
CA ALA A 2 -26.92 6.10 4.88
C ALA A 2 -26.91 5.98 3.35
N LYS A 3 -27.82 6.69 2.66
CA LYS A 3 -27.78 6.80 1.20
C LYS A 3 -26.48 7.53 0.84
N THR A 4 -25.42 6.79 0.56
CA THR A 4 -24.28 7.33 -0.18
C THR A 4 -24.71 7.40 -1.64
N GLY A 5 -24.56 8.59 -2.23
CA GLY A 5 -24.94 8.89 -3.61
C GLY A 5 -24.31 7.93 -4.61
N ALA A 6 -24.89 7.91 -5.82
CA ALA A 6 -24.47 7.17 -7.00
C ALA A 6 -23.05 6.58 -6.90
N GLY A 7 -22.96 5.32 -6.46
CA GLY A 7 -21.69 4.59 -6.47
C GLY A 7 -21.16 4.50 -7.88
N ASP A 8 -19.87 4.81 -8.04
CA ASP A 8 -19.14 4.60 -9.29
C ASP A 8 -19.26 3.12 -9.70
N LYS A 9 -19.25 2.85 -11.01
CA LYS A 9 -19.58 1.52 -11.58
C LYS A 9 -18.58 0.41 -11.21
N ASP A 10 -17.50 0.73 -10.48
CA ASP A 10 -16.33 -0.13 -10.26
C ASP A 10 -15.95 -0.36 -8.78
N GLU A 11 -16.92 -0.27 -7.85
CA GLU A 11 -16.68 -0.47 -6.41
C GLU A 11 -17.23 -1.79 -5.86
N ILE A 12 -16.44 -2.48 -5.01
CA ILE A 12 -16.91 -3.58 -4.16
C ILE A 12 -16.97 -3.08 -2.72
N LEU A 13 -18.13 -3.21 -2.08
CA LEU A 13 -18.35 -2.82 -0.69
C LEU A 13 -18.45 -4.05 0.21
N VAL A 14 -17.76 -4.01 1.35
CA VAL A 14 -17.72 -5.08 2.34
C VAL A 14 -18.05 -4.50 3.70
N SER A 15 -19.19 -4.89 4.26
CA SER A 15 -19.61 -4.47 5.60
C SER A 15 -19.59 -5.67 6.54
N PRO A 16 -18.72 -5.67 7.57
CA PRO A 16 -18.81 -6.66 8.64
C PRO A 16 -20.08 -6.40 9.45
N SER A 17 -21.04 -7.32 9.29
CA SER A 17 -22.16 -7.62 10.19
C SER A 17 -22.89 -6.40 10.76
N LYS A 18 -23.86 -5.85 10.02
CA LYS A 18 -25.09 -5.23 10.59
C LYS A 18 -26.06 -4.77 9.48
N PHE A 19 -27.09 -5.56 9.25
CA PHE A 19 -28.34 -5.09 8.65
C PHE A 19 -29.27 -4.69 9.80
N LEU A 20 -29.44 -3.39 10.04
CA LEU A 20 -30.47 -2.88 10.95
C LEU A 20 -31.61 -2.33 10.07
N VAL A 21 -32.76 -3.01 10.09
CA VAL A 21 -34.02 -2.51 9.53
C VAL A 21 -34.54 -1.47 10.51
N LEU A 22 -34.48 -0.19 10.14
CA LEU A 22 -35.33 0.82 10.77
C LEU A 22 -36.73 0.58 10.19
N SER A 23 -37.65 0.04 10.98
CA SER A 23 -39.05 0.01 10.59
C SER A 23 -39.51 1.44 10.36
N ALA A 24 -39.96 1.73 9.15
CA ALA A 24 -40.71 2.94 8.86
C ALA A 24 -41.91 3.03 9.82
N GLU A 25 -42.16 4.25 10.27
CA GLU A 25 -43.27 4.64 11.13
C GLU A 25 -44.58 3.93 10.72
N GLY A 26 -45.13 3.13 11.62
CA GLY A 26 -46.38 2.42 11.44
C GLY A 26 -46.90 1.96 12.79
N LYS A 27 -48.10 2.43 13.13
CA LYS A 27 -48.82 2.28 14.39
C LYS A 27 -48.68 0.90 15.05
N VAL A 28 -48.55 0.94 16.37
CA VAL A 28 -48.81 -0.18 17.29
C VAL A 28 -50.24 -0.67 17.05
N GLU A 29 -50.38 -1.91 16.58
CA GLU A 29 -51.53 -2.75 16.91
C GLU A 29 -51.00 -3.87 17.80
N GLU A 30 -51.47 -3.91 19.04
CA GLU A 30 -51.27 -5.02 19.98
C GLU A 30 -52.07 -6.22 19.47
N GLU A 31 -51.39 -7.30 19.12
CA GLU A 31 -51.98 -8.64 19.16
C GLU A 31 -51.24 -9.45 20.21
N ASP A 32 -51.91 -9.62 21.35
CA ASP A 32 -51.60 -10.60 22.38
C ASP A 32 -51.61 -12.01 21.76
N THR A 33 -50.47 -12.68 21.74
CA THR A 33 -50.43 -14.14 21.68
C THR A 33 -49.37 -14.68 22.63
N ASP A 34 -49.86 -15.49 23.56
CA ASP A 34 -49.14 -16.11 24.67
C ASP A 34 -47.89 -16.87 24.20
N VAL A 35 -46.74 -16.54 24.80
CA VAL A 35 -45.51 -17.33 24.68
C VAL A 35 -45.42 -18.23 25.91
N GLU A 36 -45.60 -19.54 25.69
CA GLU A 36 -45.22 -20.56 26.66
C GLU A 36 -43.70 -20.55 26.83
N ASP A 37 -43.28 -20.29 28.06
CA ASP A 37 -41.93 -20.43 28.60
C ASP A 37 -41.53 -21.91 28.56
N ASP A 38 -40.44 -22.26 27.87
CA ASP A 38 -39.70 -23.49 28.18
C ASP A 38 -38.21 -23.16 28.34
N LYS A 39 -37.81 -23.06 29.60
CA LYS A 39 -36.44 -22.85 30.06
C LYS A 39 -35.82 -24.20 30.41
N GLN A 40 -34.71 -24.53 29.77
CA GLN A 40 -33.64 -25.40 30.27
C GLN A 40 -32.48 -25.21 29.28
N SER A 41 -31.21 -25.03 29.64
CA SER A 41 -30.47 -25.18 30.89
C SER A 41 -29.06 -24.65 30.59
N GLU A 42 -28.47 -23.84 31.47
CA GLU A 42 -27.02 -23.76 31.70
C GLU A 42 -26.76 -22.79 32.87
N LYS A 43 -26.55 -23.36 34.06
CA LYS A 43 -26.01 -22.74 35.28
C LYS A 43 -24.78 -23.60 35.64
N GLU A 44 -23.60 -23.01 35.60
CA GLU A 44 -22.87 -22.40 36.74
C GLU A 44 -21.90 -23.41 37.35
N GLU A 45 -20.63 -23.02 37.44
CA GLU A 45 -19.76 -23.29 38.58
C GLU A 45 -18.59 -22.30 38.54
N GLU A 46 -18.63 -21.28 39.41
CA GLU A 46 -17.44 -20.63 39.98
C GLU A 46 -17.78 -20.28 41.44
N GLU A 47 -16.94 -20.79 42.35
CA GLU A 47 -17.10 -20.77 43.81
C GLU A 47 -16.87 -19.38 44.45
N GLU A 48 -17.54 -19.21 45.58
CA GLU A 48 -17.58 -18.07 46.50
C GLU A 48 -16.26 -17.81 47.25
N LEU A 49 -16.06 -16.55 47.68
CA LEU A 49 -15.53 -16.19 49.00
C LEU A 49 -16.06 -14.81 49.43
N GLU A 50 -16.37 -14.72 50.72
CA GLU A 50 -17.40 -13.91 51.39
C GLU A 50 -17.06 -12.43 51.75
N ASP A 51 -18.18 -11.73 52.04
CA ASP A 51 -18.44 -10.72 53.08
C ASP A 51 -18.11 -9.22 52.90
N GLY A 52 -19.19 -8.42 52.98
CA GLY A 52 -19.16 -6.97 53.17
C GLY A 52 -20.48 -6.26 52.84
N GLU A 53 -21.48 -6.40 53.71
CA GLU A 53 -22.79 -5.73 53.64
C GLU A 53 -22.68 -4.20 53.89
N ILE A 54 -23.00 -3.36 52.90
CA ILE A 54 -23.44 -1.96 53.12
C ILE A 54 -24.55 -1.60 52.12
N ASP A 55 -25.70 -1.29 52.70
CA ASP A 55 -26.94 -0.77 52.13
C ASP A 55 -26.73 0.50 51.27
N GLY A 56 -27.30 0.50 50.06
CA GLY A 56 -27.21 1.58 49.10
C GLY A 56 -27.97 1.27 47.82
N THR A 57 -29.25 1.63 47.78
CA THR A 57 -30.13 1.45 46.62
C THR A 57 -29.63 2.28 45.42
N VAL A 58 -28.85 1.65 44.53
CA VAL A 58 -28.57 2.18 43.19
C VAL A 58 -29.08 1.15 42.19
N LYS A 59 -30.19 1.46 41.52
CA LYS A 59 -30.65 0.71 40.34
C LYS A 59 -29.61 0.89 39.23
N THR A 60 -28.61 0.02 39.18
CA THR A 60 -27.72 -0.11 38.03
C THR A 60 -28.56 -0.60 36.86
N LYS A 61 -28.79 0.30 35.89
CA LYS A 61 -29.28 -0.07 34.56
C LYS A 61 -28.35 -1.15 34.02
N ARG A 62 -28.87 -2.36 33.85
CA ARG A 62 -28.24 -3.43 33.07
C ARG A 62 -27.81 -2.81 31.74
N THR A 63 -26.51 -2.73 31.50
CA THR A 63 -25.96 -2.47 30.18
C THR A 63 -26.39 -3.64 29.30
N GLU A 64 -27.38 -3.40 28.44
CA GLU A 64 -27.74 -4.33 27.38
C GLU A 64 -26.48 -4.61 26.57
N LYS A 65 -25.98 -5.85 26.63
CA LYS A 65 -25.02 -6.36 25.64
C LYS A 65 -25.70 -6.18 24.28
N LEU A 66 -25.13 -5.34 23.42
CA LEU A 66 -25.48 -5.32 22.01
C LEU A 66 -25.08 -6.68 21.41
N GLU A 67 -26.01 -7.63 21.41
CA GLU A 67 -25.87 -8.87 20.65
C GLU A 67 -25.73 -8.53 19.17
N LYS A 68 -24.81 -9.21 18.47
CA LYS A 68 -24.67 -9.09 17.02
C LYS A 68 -25.99 -9.55 16.39
N PRO A 69 -26.65 -8.76 15.51
CA PRO A 69 -27.92 -9.17 14.94
C PRO A 69 -27.68 -10.32 13.96
N GLU A 70 -28.03 -11.53 14.38
CA GLU A 70 -27.97 -12.75 13.56
C GLU A 70 -29.30 -12.93 12.82
N VAL A 71 -29.23 -13.06 11.49
CA VAL A 71 -30.43 -13.31 10.69
C VAL A 71 -30.67 -14.81 10.65
N LYS A 72 -31.76 -15.27 11.28
CA LYS A 72 -32.19 -16.68 11.16
C LYS A 72 -32.53 -16.99 9.70
N GLU A 73 -32.20 -18.21 9.25
CA GLU A 73 -32.44 -18.68 7.87
C GLU A 73 -33.88 -18.43 7.40
N THR A 74 -34.87 -18.65 8.28
CA THR A 74 -36.29 -18.44 7.98
C THR A 74 -36.68 -16.99 7.68
N ARG A 75 -35.87 -16.01 8.12
CA ARG A 75 -36.09 -14.58 7.87
C ARG A 75 -35.33 -14.07 6.65
N ALA A 76 -34.26 -14.75 6.22
CA ALA A 76 -33.40 -14.29 5.14
C ALA A 76 -34.13 -14.08 3.78
N PRO A 77 -35.03 -14.98 3.33
CA PRO A 77 -35.78 -14.79 2.08
C PRO A 77 -36.75 -13.61 2.10
N LYS A 78 -37.21 -13.18 3.29
CA LYS A 78 -38.12 -12.03 3.45
C LYS A 78 -37.36 -10.70 3.57
N LEU A 79 -36.14 -10.75 4.10
CA LEU A 79 -35.30 -9.56 4.31
C LEU A 79 -34.61 -9.10 3.02
N ALA A 80 -34.16 -10.04 2.18
CA ALA A 80 -33.39 -9.71 0.98
C ALA A 80 -34.20 -8.83 -0.01
N PRO A 81 -35.44 -9.18 -0.38
CA PRO A 81 -36.24 -8.37 -1.31
C PRO A 81 -36.70 -7.03 -0.71
N SER A 82 -36.89 -6.93 0.61
CA SER A 82 -37.41 -5.71 1.24
C SER A 82 -36.37 -4.63 1.47
N VAL A 83 -35.08 -4.99 1.56
CA VAL A 83 -33.97 -4.06 1.83
C VAL A 83 -33.10 -3.84 0.58
N LEU A 84 -33.08 -4.79 -0.36
CA LEU A 84 -32.16 -4.86 -1.50
C LEU A 84 -32.92 -5.07 -2.81
N ASP A 85 -33.93 -4.23 -3.06
CA ASP A 85 -34.64 -4.20 -4.34
C ASP A 85 -33.60 -4.02 -5.48
N ASP A 86 -33.70 -4.84 -6.53
CA ASP A 86 -32.76 -4.97 -7.66
C ASP A 86 -31.40 -5.66 -7.41
N TYR A 87 -31.17 -6.29 -6.26
CA TYR A 87 -29.95 -7.08 -6.02
C TYR A 87 -30.21 -8.59 -6.00
N SER A 88 -29.23 -9.33 -6.47
CA SER A 88 -29.11 -10.78 -6.30
C SER A 88 -28.27 -11.09 -5.06
N VAL A 89 -28.46 -12.27 -4.46
CA VAL A 89 -27.81 -12.67 -3.20
C VAL A 89 -27.39 -14.14 -3.20
N ILE A 90 -26.23 -14.42 -2.58
CA ILE A 90 -25.73 -15.74 -2.21
C ILE A 90 -25.41 -15.72 -0.72
N MET A 91 -25.77 -16.79 -0.02
CA MET A 91 -25.59 -16.94 1.43
C MET A 91 -25.02 -18.33 1.74
N ASN A 92 -24.32 -18.55 2.86
CA ASN A 92 -23.76 -19.87 3.22
C ASN A 92 -24.59 -20.65 4.27
N TYR A 93 -25.92 -20.54 4.28
CA TYR A 93 -26.78 -21.23 5.26
C TYR A 93 -26.60 -22.75 5.26
N GLU A 94 -26.29 -23.37 4.12
CA GLU A 94 -26.04 -24.81 4.05
C GLU A 94 -24.80 -25.29 4.83
N PHE A 95 -23.91 -24.37 5.25
CA PHE A 95 -22.71 -24.67 6.04
C PHE A 95 -22.70 -23.98 7.41
N SER A 96 -23.62 -23.05 7.66
CA SER A 96 -23.71 -22.30 8.91
C SER A 96 -25.16 -21.91 9.16
N HIS A 97 -25.75 -22.43 10.24
CA HIS A 97 -27.14 -22.14 10.65
C HIS A 97 -27.44 -20.63 10.83
N LEU A 98 -26.41 -19.81 11.04
CA LEU A 98 -26.52 -18.35 11.17
C LEU A 98 -26.35 -17.58 9.85
N GLY A 99 -26.01 -18.26 8.75
CA GLY A 99 -25.73 -17.62 7.45
C GLY A 99 -24.72 -16.48 7.56
N ARG A 100 -23.50 -16.79 7.99
CA ARG A 100 -22.47 -15.81 8.39
C ARG A 100 -21.96 -14.95 7.23
N ILE A 101 -22.06 -15.43 5.99
CA ILE A 101 -21.55 -14.73 4.80
C ILE A 101 -22.70 -14.45 3.84
N TRP A 102 -22.88 -13.18 3.49
CA TRP A 102 -23.85 -12.69 2.53
C TRP A 102 -23.12 -11.95 1.41
N VAL A 103 -23.26 -12.43 0.18
CA VAL A 103 -22.71 -11.80 -1.02
C VAL A 103 -23.88 -11.24 -1.81
N VAL A 104 -23.90 -9.93 -2.02
CA VAL A 104 -25.00 -9.19 -2.65
C VAL A 104 -24.45 -8.39 -3.83
N TRP A 105 -25.12 -8.43 -4.98
CA TRP A 105 -24.65 -7.73 -6.19
C TRP A 105 -25.80 -7.26 -7.09
N ARG A 106 -25.53 -6.26 -7.92
CA ARG A 106 -26.49 -5.69 -8.89
C ARG A 106 -26.48 -6.43 -10.22
N SER A 107 -27.50 -6.20 -11.04
CA SER A 107 -27.67 -6.81 -12.37
C SER A 107 -26.53 -6.56 -13.36
N ASN A 108 -25.76 -5.48 -13.20
CA ASN A 108 -24.58 -5.17 -14.02
C ASN A 108 -23.32 -5.98 -13.65
N VAL A 109 -23.42 -6.89 -12.68
CA VAL A 109 -22.34 -7.79 -12.29
C VAL A 109 -22.83 -9.23 -12.44
N ARG A 110 -22.07 -10.04 -13.17
CA ARG A 110 -22.29 -11.48 -13.22
C ARG A 110 -21.45 -12.14 -12.13
N VAL A 111 -22.13 -12.81 -11.20
CA VAL A 111 -21.50 -13.58 -10.13
C VAL A 111 -21.87 -15.05 -10.32
N THR A 112 -20.87 -15.90 -10.43
CA THR A 112 -21.03 -17.36 -10.55
C THR A 112 -20.39 -18.03 -9.33
N PRO A 113 -21.16 -18.68 -8.43
CA PRO A 113 -20.59 -19.41 -7.30
C PRO A 113 -19.62 -20.49 -7.78
N PHE A 114 -18.44 -20.54 -7.17
CA PHE A 114 -17.41 -21.55 -7.42
C PHE A 114 -17.27 -22.51 -6.25
N PHE A 115 -17.27 -21.99 -5.03
CA PHE A 115 -17.11 -22.78 -3.81
C PHE A 115 -17.83 -22.09 -2.63
N LYS A 116 -18.31 -22.89 -1.68
CA LYS A 116 -18.93 -22.40 -0.43
C LYS A 116 -18.54 -23.34 0.72
N SER A 117 -18.22 -22.75 1.86
CA SER A 117 -18.00 -23.43 3.14
C SER A 117 -18.52 -22.58 4.30
N GLY A 118 -18.32 -23.04 5.54
CA GLY A 118 -18.71 -22.30 6.73
C GLY A 118 -17.95 -20.97 6.91
N GLN A 119 -16.74 -20.89 6.33
CA GLN A 119 -15.81 -19.77 6.52
C GLN A 119 -15.50 -19.00 5.23
N MET A 120 -15.91 -19.49 4.05
CA MET A 120 -15.62 -18.85 2.77
C MET A 120 -16.74 -19.05 1.72
N ILE A 121 -16.99 -18.02 0.92
CA ILE A 121 -17.70 -18.15 -0.36
C ILE A 121 -16.76 -17.67 -1.46
N THR A 122 -16.47 -18.50 -2.46
CA THR A 122 -15.70 -18.10 -3.65
C THR A 122 -16.64 -17.98 -4.83
N CYS A 123 -16.53 -16.88 -5.56
CA CYS A 123 -17.27 -16.61 -6.79
C CYS A 123 -16.33 -16.22 -7.92
N SER A 124 -16.71 -16.59 -9.15
CA SER A 124 -16.21 -15.95 -10.36
C SER A 124 -17.03 -14.70 -10.63
N ILE A 125 -16.35 -13.56 -10.81
CA ILE A 125 -16.97 -12.24 -10.99
C ILE A 125 -16.60 -11.68 -12.36
N LYS A 126 -17.62 -11.29 -13.12
CA LYS A 126 -17.48 -10.54 -14.37
C LYS A 126 -18.31 -9.26 -14.31
N ILE A 127 -17.63 -8.11 -14.39
CA ILE A 127 -18.25 -6.79 -14.38
C ILE A 127 -18.62 -6.41 -15.83
N GLU A 128 -19.82 -5.88 -16.03
CA GLU A 128 -20.25 -5.38 -17.33
C GLU A 128 -19.32 -4.25 -17.81
N GLY A 129 -18.80 -4.37 -19.04
CA GLY A 129 -17.84 -3.43 -19.61
C GLY A 129 -16.37 -3.79 -19.39
N ASN A 130 -16.06 -4.81 -18.58
CA ASN A 130 -14.72 -5.38 -18.45
C ASN A 130 -14.61 -6.69 -19.24
N ASP A 131 -13.50 -6.86 -19.97
CA ASP A 131 -13.20 -8.07 -20.72
C ASP A 131 -12.77 -9.22 -19.80
N ASP A 132 -12.08 -8.88 -18.70
CA ASP A 132 -11.50 -9.85 -17.77
C ASP A 132 -12.49 -10.29 -16.68
N GLU A 133 -12.48 -11.59 -16.43
CA GLU A 133 -13.14 -12.24 -15.29
C GLU A 133 -12.10 -12.52 -14.20
N PHE A 134 -12.47 -12.35 -12.93
CA PHE A 134 -11.61 -12.61 -11.79
C PHE A 134 -12.33 -13.41 -10.71
N PHE A 135 -11.56 -14.09 -9.85
CA PHE A 135 -12.10 -14.81 -8.70
C PHE A 135 -12.08 -13.93 -7.47
N CYS A 136 -13.10 -14.10 -6.63
CA CYS A 136 -13.26 -13.38 -5.39
C CYS A 136 -13.72 -14.34 -4.28
N SER A 137 -12.95 -14.40 -3.19
CA SER A 137 -13.26 -15.19 -2.01
C SER A 137 -13.63 -14.28 -0.84
N PHE A 138 -14.86 -14.41 -0.37
CA PHE A 138 -15.43 -13.68 0.76
C PHE A 138 -15.24 -14.52 2.02
N VAL A 139 -14.50 -14.01 3.00
CA VAL A 139 -14.06 -14.75 4.18
C VAL A 139 -14.75 -14.26 5.45
N TYR A 140 -15.16 -15.20 6.29
CA TYR A 140 -15.52 -15.00 7.68
C TYR A 140 -14.96 -16.16 8.50
N ALA A 141 -13.71 -16.01 8.94
CA ALA A 141 -12.96 -17.07 9.59
C ALA A 141 -13.44 -17.32 11.02
N SER A 142 -13.24 -18.53 11.53
CA SER A 142 -13.54 -18.88 12.90
C SER A 142 -12.67 -18.10 13.89
N ASN A 143 -13.21 -17.89 15.09
CA ASN A 143 -12.46 -17.37 16.23
C ASN A 143 -11.52 -18.44 16.82
N PHE A 144 -11.77 -19.73 16.54
CA PHE A 144 -10.97 -20.83 17.05
C PHE A 144 -9.85 -21.19 16.08
N VAL A 145 -8.62 -21.25 16.61
CA VAL A 145 -7.41 -21.49 15.82
C VAL A 145 -7.47 -22.80 15.05
N ASP A 146 -7.99 -23.87 15.66
CA ASP A 146 -8.07 -25.18 15.01
C ASP A 146 -9.12 -25.23 13.90
N GLU A 147 -10.28 -24.59 14.08
CA GLU A 147 -11.32 -24.50 13.04
C GLU A 147 -10.84 -23.65 11.86
N ARG A 148 -10.03 -22.59 12.09
CA ARG A 148 -9.46 -21.78 11.00
C ARG A 148 -8.56 -22.58 10.06
N LYS A 149 -7.99 -23.70 10.50
CA LYS A 149 -7.13 -24.54 9.63
C LYS A 149 -7.87 -25.07 8.43
N GLU A 150 -9.19 -25.27 8.52
CA GLU A 150 -10.03 -25.65 7.37
C GLU A 150 -10.04 -24.54 6.31
N LEU A 151 -10.24 -23.28 6.70
CA LEU A 151 -10.15 -22.12 5.80
C LEU A 151 -8.76 -22.04 5.15
N TRP A 152 -7.69 -22.28 5.92
CA TRP A 152 -6.34 -22.28 5.38
C TRP A 152 -6.12 -23.40 4.36
N SER A 153 -6.71 -24.57 4.56
CA SER A 153 -6.69 -25.66 3.58
C SER A 153 -7.47 -25.27 2.32
N ASP A 154 -8.69 -24.75 2.49
CA ASP A 154 -9.54 -24.32 1.37
C ASP A 154 -8.80 -23.31 0.47
N ILE A 155 -8.11 -22.32 1.07
CA ILE A 155 -7.34 -21.31 0.33
C ILE A 155 -6.16 -21.94 -0.43
N ARG A 156 -5.45 -22.92 0.14
CA ARG A 156 -4.38 -23.66 -0.58
C ARG A 156 -4.94 -24.45 -1.75
N ASP A 157 -6.06 -25.15 -1.56
CA ASP A 157 -6.71 -25.92 -2.62
C ASP A 157 -7.17 -25.02 -3.77
N HIS A 158 -7.66 -23.81 -3.45
CA HIS A 158 -8.00 -22.80 -4.45
C HIS A 158 -6.76 -22.30 -5.22
N TYR A 159 -5.65 -22.05 -4.51
CA TYR A 159 -4.40 -21.62 -5.14
C TYR A 159 -3.85 -22.70 -6.11
N ASP A 160 -3.95 -23.97 -5.74
CA ASP A 160 -3.50 -25.09 -6.56
C ASP A 160 -4.48 -25.51 -7.66
N SER A 161 -5.73 -25.06 -7.58
CA SER A 161 -6.77 -25.40 -8.55
C SER A 161 -6.38 -24.96 -9.97
N PRO A 162 -6.45 -25.88 -10.97
CA PRO A 162 -6.19 -25.54 -12.37
C PRO A 162 -7.08 -24.42 -12.93
N ILE A 163 -8.25 -24.20 -12.31
CA ILE A 163 -9.22 -23.19 -12.73
C ILE A 163 -8.78 -21.79 -12.26
N LEU A 164 -8.20 -21.68 -11.06
CA LEU A 164 -7.84 -20.41 -10.43
C LEU A 164 -6.35 -20.04 -10.58
N ARG A 165 -5.45 -21.02 -10.67
CA ARG A 165 -3.99 -20.85 -10.55
C ARG A 165 -3.39 -19.75 -11.43
N ASN A 166 -3.99 -19.44 -12.59
CA ASN A 166 -3.50 -18.42 -13.52
C ASN A 166 -4.48 -17.25 -13.73
N LYS A 167 -5.39 -17.02 -12.78
CA LYS A 167 -6.42 -15.99 -12.85
C LYS A 167 -6.21 -14.95 -11.74
N PRO A 168 -6.58 -13.67 -11.97
CA PRO A 168 -6.64 -12.68 -10.90
C PRO A 168 -7.55 -13.19 -9.79
N TRP A 169 -7.03 -13.25 -8.56
CA TRP A 169 -7.78 -13.73 -7.40
C TRP A 169 -7.62 -12.75 -6.23
N LEU A 170 -8.77 -12.35 -5.71
CA LEU A 170 -8.92 -11.49 -4.55
C LEU A 170 -9.56 -12.27 -3.41
N ILE A 171 -9.02 -12.16 -2.20
CA ILE A 171 -9.55 -12.80 -0.99
C ILE A 171 -9.71 -11.70 0.05
N PHE A 172 -10.91 -11.51 0.59
CA PHE A 172 -11.10 -10.50 1.60
C PHE A 172 -12.19 -10.85 2.60
N GLY A 173 -12.11 -10.21 3.76
CA GLY A 173 -13.07 -10.35 4.84
C GLY A 173 -12.37 -10.38 6.19
N ASP A 174 -13.07 -10.93 7.17
CA ASP A 174 -12.59 -11.07 8.55
C ASP A 174 -11.86 -12.39 8.71
N PHE A 175 -10.55 -12.33 8.90
CA PHE A 175 -9.70 -13.52 9.11
C PHE A 175 -9.59 -13.94 10.57
N ASN A 176 -10.11 -13.13 11.50
CA ASN A 176 -10.00 -13.33 12.95
C ASN A 176 -8.56 -13.62 13.47
N GLU A 177 -7.55 -13.28 12.67
CA GLU A 177 -6.13 -13.49 12.97
C GLU A 177 -5.28 -12.35 12.38
N ILE A 178 -4.23 -11.98 13.10
CA ILE A 178 -3.26 -10.96 12.67
C ILE A 178 -2.07 -11.63 11.96
N LEU A 179 -1.43 -10.92 11.02
CA LEU A 179 -0.22 -11.42 10.35
C LEU A 179 1.05 -11.00 11.08
N ASP A 180 1.03 -9.83 11.70
CA ASP A 180 2.17 -9.26 12.41
C ASP A 180 1.79 -8.87 13.84
N GLY A 181 2.75 -8.87 14.74
CA GLY A 181 2.53 -8.47 16.13
C GLY A 181 2.10 -7.01 16.22
N GLU A 182 2.67 -6.11 15.42
CA GLU A 182 2.33 -4.67 15.37
C GLU A 182 0.86 -4.40 15.01
N GLU A 183 0.17 -5.40 14.47
CA GLU A 183 -1.26 -5.36 14.16
C GLU A 183 -2.15 -5.65 15.38
N HIS A 184 -1.55 -5.71 16.57
CA HIS A 184 -2.19 -5.78 17.87
C HIS A 184 -1.86 -4.55 18.72
N SER A 185 -2.87 -3.87 19.26
CA SER A 185 -2.68 -2.63 20.02
C SER A 185 -1.87 -2.76 21.31
N SER A 186 -1.60 -3.99 21.78
CA SER A 186 -0.79 -4.27 22.97
C SER A 186 0.60 -4.83 22.66
N PHE A 187 1.02 -4.86 21.40
CA PHE A 187 2.29 -5.46 20.97
C PHE A 187 3.51 -4.92 21.72
N GLU A 188 3.54 -3.61 21.99
CA GLU A 188 4.64 -3.01 22.75
C GLU A 188 4.79 -3.59 24.16
N ASN A 189 3.70 -4.07 24.76
CA ASN A 189 3.68 -4.66 26.09
C ASN A 189 3.82 -6.20 26.07
N ASP A 190 3.37 -6.85 24.99
CA ASP A 190 3.42 -8.30 24.81
C ASP A 190 3.80 -8.64 23.37
N PRO A 191 5.11 -8.61 23.03
CA PRO A 191 5.59 -8.96 21.71
C PRO A 191 5.72 -10.48 21.60
N SER A 192 4.59 -11.15 21.41
CA SER A 192 4.54 -12.60 21.20
C SER A 192 3.96 -12.97 19.85
N THR A 193 4.58 -13.95 19.19
CA THR A 193 4.05 -14.56 17.95
C THR A 193 3.27 -15.82 18.31
N THR A 194 1.96 -15.80 18.07
CA THR A 194 1.09 -16.94 18.36
C THR A 194 1.18 -18.02 17.28
N THR A 195 0.69 -19.23 17.57
CA THR A 195 0.59 -20.30 16.58
C THR A 195 -0.32 -19.91 15.41
N GLY A 196 -1.46 -19.27 15.70
CA GLY A 196 -2.40 -18.85 14.65
C GLY A 196 -1.79 -17.80 13.71
N MET A 197 -0.96 -16.88 14.23
CA MET A 197 -0.19 -15.95 13.39
C MET A 197 0.76 -16.70 12.45
N ARG A 198 1.49 -17.71 12.94
CA ARG A 198 2.39 -18.51 12.10
C ARG A 198 1.65 -19.28 11.04
N ASP A 199 0.52 -19.91 11.39
CA ASP A 199 -0.32 -20.63 10.44
C ASP A 199 -0.81 -19.69 9.32
N PHE A 200 -1.18 -18.46 9.67
CA PHE A 200 -1.63 -17.46 8.69
C PHE A 200 -0.46 -16.94 7.82
N GLN A 201 0.70 -16.67 8.42
CA GLN A 201 1.92 -16.30 7.69
C GLN A 201 2.37 -17.39 6.70
N ASP A 202 2.30 -18.65 7.12
CA ASP A 202 2.61 -19.80 6.31
C ASP A 202 1.65 -19.89 5.12
N LEU A 203 0.35 -19.74 5.34
CA LEU A 203 -0.63 -19.70 4.25
C LEU A 203 -0.34 -18.59 3.24
N VAL A 204 -0.10 -17.36 3.70
CA VAL A 204 0.19 -16.23 2.82
C VAL A 204 1.44 -16.48 1.99
N ARG A 205 2.47 -17.10 2.59
CA ARG A 205 3.69 -17.49 1.89
C ARG A 205 3.46 -18.61 0.89
N ASP A 206 2.78 -19.68 1.30
CA ASP A 206 2.51 -20.87 0.47
C ASP A 206 1.72 -20.48 -0.79
N CYS A 207 0.69 -19.63 -0.64
CA CYS A 207 -0.16 -19.18 -1.73
C CYS A 207 0.35 -17.91 -2.43
N SER A 208 1.57 -17.45 -2.11
CA SER A 208 2.17 -16.22 -2.68
C SER A 208 1.25 -15.00 -2.65
N LEU A 209 0.45 -14.88 -1.59
CA LEU A 209 -0.51 -13.80 -1.40
C LEU A 209 0.20 -12.53 -0.91
N SER A 210 -0.41 -11.39 -1.15
CA SER A 210 0.06 -10.09 -0.66
C SER A 210 -1.12 -9.23 -0.24
N ASP A 211 -0.94 -8.42 0.80
CA ASP A 211 -1.93 -7.41 1.17
C ASP A 211 -2.08 -6.37 0.04
N MET A 212 -3.32 -6.08 -0.35
CA MET A 212 -3.65 -4.94 -1.20
C MET A 212 -3.29 -3.64 -0.46
N ALA A 213 -2.80 -2.65 -1.20
CA ALA A 213 -2.57 -1.33 -0.64
C ALA A 213 -3.87 -0.76 -0.06
N SER A 214 -3.82 -0.37 1.22
CA SER A 214 -4.98 0.10 1.96
C SER A 214 -4.81 1.52 2.49
N HIS A 215 -5.91 2.27 2.56
CA HIS A 215 -6.01 3.54 3.30
C HIS A 215 -6.88 3.37 4.54
N GLY A 216 -6.70 4.25 5.52
CA GLY A 216 -7.45 4.23 6.79
C GLY A 216 -6.63 3.80 7.99
N PRO A 217 -7.27 3.58 9.15
CA PRO A 217 -6.62 3.10 10.36
C PRO A 217 -5.98 1.72 10.19
N LEU A 218 -4.89 1.46 10.90
CA LEU A 218 -4.24 0.14 10.93
C LEU A 218 -5.17 -0.94 11.50
N PHE A 219 -5.82 -0.65 12.63
CA PHE A 219 -6.72 -1.58 13.29
C PHE A 219 -8.11 -1.52 12.65
N THR A 220 -8.67 -2.69 12.36
CA THR A 220 -10.00 -2.82 11.73
C THR A 220 -11.07 -3.25 12.71
N TRP A 221 -10.70 -3.77 13.88
CA TRP A 221 -11.61 -4.21 14.93
C TRP A 221 -11.20 -3.67 16.29
N SER A 222 -12.17 -3.48 17.19
CA SER A 222 -11.92 -3.19 18.60
C SER A 222 -12.96 -3.86 19.51
N ASN A 223 -12.52 -4.39 20.66
CA ASN A 223 -13.41 -5.01 21.63
C ASN A 223 -14.34 -4.02 22.35
N LYS A 224 -14.15 -2.71 22.17
CA LYS A 224 -14.92 -1.60 22.78
C LYS A 224 -15.09 -1.69 24.31
N ARG A 225 -14.18 -2.37 25.01
CA ARG A 225 -14.22 -2.46 26.47
C ARG A 225 -13.61 -1.21 27.09
N GLU A 226 -14.18 -0.75 28.21
CA GLU A 226 -13.65 0.37 28.99
C GLU A 226 -12.29 0.02 29.62
N HIS A 227 -12.18 -1.19 30.16
CA HIS A 227 -10.96 -1.74 30.73
C HIS A 227 -10.45 -2.88 29.85
N GLY A 228 -9.14 -2.91 29.59
CA GLY A 228 -8.54 -3.88 28.66
C GLY A 228 -8.95 -3.65 27.20
N LEU A 229 -8.94 -2.39 26.77
CA LEU A 229 -9.19 -2.00 25.38
C LEU A 229 -8.17 -2.67 24.45
N ILE A 230 -8.66 -3.44 23.49
CA ILE A 230 -7.83 -4.12 22.49
C ILE A 230 -8.38 -3.77 21.11
N SER A 231 -7.46 -3.44 20.21
CA SER A 231 -7.73 -3.23 18.78
C SER A 231 -6.79 -4.10 17.96
N LYS A 232 -7.32 -4.67 16.87
CA LYS A 232 -6.57 -5.59 15.99
C LYS A 232 -6.88 -5.33 14.52
N LYS A 233 -5.96 -5.69 13.61
CA LYS A 233 -6.22 -5.75 12.16
C LYS A 233 -6.66 -7.16 11.76
N LEU A 234 -7.96 -7.42 11.87
CA LEU A 234 -8.56 -8.72 11.57
C LEU A 234 -9.10 -8.81 10.14
N ASP A 235 -9.47 -7.66 9.57
CA ASP A 235 -10.04 -7.56 8.23
C ASP A 235 -8.92 -7.27 7.22
N ARG A 236 -8.87 -8.04 6.13
CA ARG A 236 -7.83 -7.89 5.10
C ARG A 236 -8.37 -8.03 3.69
N VAL A 237 -7.58 -7.54 2.75
CA VAL A 237 -7.76 -7.74 1.31
C VAL A 237 -6.46 -8.31 0.77
N LEU A 238 -6.42 -9.61 0.56
CA LEU A 238 -5.29 -10.35 0.01
C LEU A 238 -5.47 -10.53 -1.50
N MET A 239 -4.37 -10.45 -2.24
CA MET A 239 -4.35 -10.62 -3.70
C MET A 239 -3.21 -11.54 -4.12
N ASN A 240 -3.44 -12.34 -5.16
CA ASN A 240 -2.41 -13.17 -5.77
C ASN A 240 -1.53 -12.38 -6.75
N GLU A 241 -0.47 -13.02 -7.27
CA GLU A 241 0.50 -12.41 -8.19
C GLU A 241 -0.07 -12.02 -9.58
N HIS A 242 -1.27 -12.50 -9.92
CA HIS A 242 -1.93 -12.18 -11.18
C HIS A 242 -2.77 -10.91 -11.08
N TRP A 243 -3.27 -10.60 -9.88
CA TRP A 243 -4.14 -9.45 -9.64
C TRP A 243 -3.57 -8.11 -10.12
N PRO A 244 -2.32 -7.73 -9.79
CA PRO A 244 -1.78 -6.42 -10.18
C PRO A 244 -1.64 -6.25 -11.70
N ARG A 245 -1.71 -7.32 -12.49
CA ARG A 245 -1.62 -7.25 -13.96
C ARG A 245 -2.94 -6.78 -14.58
N SER A 246 -4.07 -7.23 -14.02
CA SER A 246 -5.40 -6.84 -14.47
C SER A 246 -5.90 -5.58 -13.75
N PHE A 247 -5.58 -5.42 -12.46
CA PHE A 247 -6.04 -4.31 -11.62
C PHE A 247 -4.87 -3.56 -10.96
N PRO A 248 -3.94 -2.96 -11.76
CA PRO A 248 -2.72 -2.33 -11.23
C PRO A 248 -2.97 -1.11 -10.34
N LEU A 249 -4.18 -0.56 -10.37
CA LEU A 249 -4.55 0.63 -9.61
C LEU A 249 -5.54 0.33 -8.48
N SER A 250 -5.91 -0.93 -8.25
CA SER A 250 -6.82 -1.27 -7.17
C SER A 250 -6.22 -0.96 -5.81
N TYR A 251 -7.07 -0.52 -4.89
CA TYR A 251 -6.72 -0.26 -3.50
C TYR A 251 -7.95 -0.48 -2.62
N SER A 252 -7.72 -0.66 -1.32
CA SER A 252 -8.78 -0.77 -0.32
C SER A 252 -8.80 0.43 0.62
N VAL A 253 -9.95 0.69 1.23
CA VAL A 253 -10.15 1.77 2.20
C VAL A 253 -10.92 1.21 3.38
N PHE A 254 -10.31 1.31 4.58
CA PHE A 254 -10.95 0.98 5.84
C PHE A 254 -11.48 2.26 6.50
N GLU A 255 -12.79 2.31 6.70
CA GLU A 255 -13.49 3.51 7.18
C GLU A 255 -14.59 3.16 8.18
N ALA A 256 -15.08 4.16 8.92
CA ALA A 256 -16.11 3.94 9.93
C ALA A 256 -17.40 3.39 9.28
N GLY A 257 -17.78 2.17 9.66
CA GLY A 257 -19.01 1.51 9.21
C GLY A 257 -20.26 1.86 10.03
N GLY A 258 -20.14 2.78 11.00
CA GLY A 258 -21.20 3.17 11.93
C GLY A 258 -21.13 2.37 13.23
N ILE A 259 -22.14 1.54 13.47
CA ILE A 259 -22.37 0.84 14.76
C ILE A 259 -21.62 -0.48 14.93
N SER A 260 -20.79 -0.88 13.95
CA SER A 260 -19.99 -2.10 14.02
C SER A 260 -18.77 -1.89 14.91
N ASP A 261 -18.33 -2.97 15.57
CA ASP A 261 -17.03 -3.05 16.24
C ASP A 261 -15.87 -3.16 15.23
N HIS A 262 -16.20 -3.46 13.96
CA HIS A 262 -15.29 -3.44 12.84
C HIS A 262 -15.44 -2.18 11.96
N LEU A 263 -14.39 -1.87 11.19
CA LEU A 263 -14.42 -0.91 10.10
C LEU A 263 -15.01 -1.54 8.83
N ARG A 264 -15.67 -0.72 8.01
CA ARG A 264 -16.11 -1.10 6.67
C ARG A 264 -14.91 -1.08 5.73
N CYS A 265 -14.80 -2.09 4.87
CA CYS A 265 -13.80 -2.12 3.80
C CYS A 265 -14.46 -1.84 2.45
N ARG A 266 -13.96 -0.82 1.74
CA ARG A 266 -14.33 -0.51 0.35
C ARG A 266 -13.14 -0.82 -0.55
N ILE A 267 -13.38 -1.51 -1.66
CA ILE A 267 -12.35 -1.91 -2.61
C ILE A 267 -12.63 -1.24 -3.95
N HIS A 268 -11.65 -0.48 -4.43
CA HIS A 268 -11.71 0.18 -5.73
C HIS A 268 -11.06 -0.69 -6.78
N LEU A 269 -11.79 -0.95 -7.87
CA LEU A 269 -11.29 -1.66 -9.04
C LEU A 269 -11.00 -0.67 -10.17
N THR A 270 -10.06 0.27 -9.95
CA THR A 270 -9.76 1.27 -10.97
C THR A 270 -8.99 0.64 -12.14
N LEU A 271 -9.56 0.72 -13.34
CA LEU A 271 -8.93 0.26 -14.59
C LEU A 271 -8.20 1.38 -15.33
N GLU A 272 -8.64 2.63 -15.19
CA GLU A 272 -8.13 3.73 -16.00
C GLU A 272 -6.85 4.35 -15.45
N ILE A 273 -5.75 4.11 -16.18
CA ILE A 273 -4.53 4.90 -16.04
C ILE A 273 -4.70 6.15 -16.90
N ALA A 274 -5.13 7.26 -16.31
CA ALA A 274 -4.89 8.54 -16.96
C ALA A 274 -3.37 8.66 -17.21
N PRO A 275 -2.90 8.91 -18.44
CA PRO A 275 -1.47 8.95 -18.74
C PRO A 275 -0.83 10.18 -18.08
N ALA A 276 -0.41 10.02 -16.83
CA ALA A 276 0.33 11.04 -16.12
C ALA A 276 1.73 11.18 -16.73
N ARG A 277 2.17 12.44 -16.94
CA ARG A 277 3.54 12.73 -17.37
C ARG A 277 4.52 12.15 -16.35
N LYS A 278 5.30 11.15 -16.77
CA LYS A 278 6.33 10.56 -15.90
C LYS A 278 7.42 11.62 -15.60
N PRO A 279 7.62 11.99 -14.33
CA PRO A 279 8.67 12.93 -13.97
C PRO A 279 10.04 12.33 -14.32
N PHE A 280 11.01 13.18 -14.63
CA PHE A 280 12.39 12.76 -14.78
C PHE A 280 12.93 12.31 -13.42
N LYS A 281 13.53 11.13 -13.37
CA LYS A 281 14.29 10.62 -12.23
C LYS A 281 15.60 10.06 -12.76
N PHE A 282 16.71 10.60 -12.28
CA PHE A 282 18.05 10.15 -12.66
C PHE A 282 18.31 8.77 -12.09
N VAL A 283 18.85 7.89 -12.93
CA VAL A 283 19.28 6.54 -12.54
C VAL A 283 20.80 6.57 -12.45
N ASN A 284 21.34 6.19 -11.29
CA ASN A 284 22.76 6.31 -10.96
C ASN A 284 23.65 5.54 -11.95
N VAL A 285 23.19 4.38 -12.44
CA VAL A 285 23.93 3.59 -13.44
C VAL A 285 24.18 4.32 -14.77
N VAL A 286 23.39 5.37 -15.08
CA VAL A 286 23.68 6.24 -16.24
C VAL A 286 25.02 6.93 -16.08
N ALA A 287 25.40 7.29 -14.85
CA ALA A 287 26.66 7.97 -14.56
C ALA A 287 27.89 7.05 -14.72
N GLU A 288 27.69 5.74 -14.86
CA GLU A 288 28.75 4.76 -15.12
C GLU A 288 29.01 4.58 -16.63
N LEU A 289 28.16 5.15 -17.50
CA LEU A 289 28.38 5.09 -18.95
C LEU A 289 29.52 6.01 -19.36
N ASP A 290 30.47 5.51 -20.16
CA ASP A 290 31.60 6.31 -20.66
C ASP A 290 31.16 7.59 -21.40
N SER A 291 30.00 7.53 -22.07
CA SER A 291 29.42 8.66 -22.80
C SER A 291 28.65 9.66 -21.91
N PHE A 292 28.48 9.40 -20.62
CA PHE A 292 27.73 10.29 -19.73
C PHE A 292 28.41 11.64 -19.51
N LEU A 293 29.66 11.63 -19.01
CA LEU A 293 30.40 12.87 -18.75
C LEU A 293 30.58 13.74 -20.00
N PRO A 294 30.95 13.18 -21.17
CA PRO A 294 31.01 13.97 -22.41
C PRO A 294 29.70 14.69 -22.77
N VAL A 295 28.55 14.00 -22.68
CA VAL A 295 27.24 14.61 -22.98
C VAL A 295 26.91 15.75 -22.03
N VAL A 296 27.23 15.57 -20.75
CA VAL A 296 26.98 16.58 -19.72
C VAL A 296 27.88 17.80 -19.94
N ASP A 297 29.17 17.58 -20.21
CA ASP A 297 30.17 18.62 -20.48
C ASP A 297 29.83 19.46 -21.71
N GLU A 298 29.52 18.79 -22.83
CA GLU A 298 29.18 19.43 -24.10
C GLU A 298 27.99 20.37 -23.93
N TYR A 299 26.91 19.89 -23.30
CA TYR A 299 25.74 20.72 -23.00
C TYR A 299 26.03 21.84 -22.00
N TRP A 300 26.88 21.57 -20.99
CA TRP A 300 27.20 22.59 -20.00
C TRP A 300 27.98 23.76 -20.60
N LYS A 301 28.91 23.44 -21.51
CA LYS A 301 29.71 24.41 -22.29
C LYS A 301 28.90 25.12 -23.38
N SER A 302 27.91 24.46 -23.97
CA SER A 302 27.03 25.07 -24.98
C SER A 302 26.04 26.09 -24.41
N THR A 303 25.96 26.23 -23.08
CA THR A 303 25.01 27.11 -22.39
C THR A 303 25.74 28.25 -21.69
N THR A 304 25.12 29.44 -21.65
CA THR A 304 25.74 30.66 -21.10
C THR A 304 26.32 30.44 -19.68
N PRO A 305 27.57 30.84 -19.41
CA PRO A 305 28.17 30.74 -18.09
C PRO A 305 27.33 31.42 -17.02
N ILE A 306 27.24 30.81 -15.84
CA ILE A 306 26.45 31.34 -14.73
C ILE A 306 27.41 32.09 -13.82
N PHE A 307 27.16 33.39 -13.64
CA PHE A 307 27.89 34.24 -12.71
C PHE A 307 27.05 34.49 -11.46
N LEU A 308 27.71 34.84 -10.36
CA LEU A 308 27.05 35.18 -9.10
C LEU A 308 26.07 36.34 -9.32
N SER A 309 24.78 36.06 -9.17
CA SER A 309 23.71 37.03 -9.37
C SER A 309 22.42 36.53 -8.74
N THR A 310 21.44 37.43 -8.56
CA THR A 310 20.08 37.08 -8.11
C THR A 310 19.39 36.05 -9.02
N SER A 311 19.81 35.95 -10.28
CA SER A 311 19.28 35.01 -11.27
C SER A 311 20.01 33.66 -11.33
N ALA A 312 21.12 33.49 -10.60
CA ALA A 312 22.02 32.34 -10.75
C ALA A 312 21.31 31.00 -10.52
N MET A 313 20.51 30.89 -9.45
CA MET A 313 19.75 29.67 -9.14
C MET A 313 18.67 29.34 -10.17
N HIS A 314 18.00 30.37 -10.71
CA HIS A 314 17.03 30.19 -11.79
C HIS A 314 17.72 29.65 -13.06
N ARG A 315 18.86 30.24 -13.43
CA ARG A 315 19.65 29.80 -14.60
C ARG A 315 20.21 28.40 -14.42
N PHE A 316 20.71 28.06 -13.24
CA PHE A 316 21.16 26.72 -12.87
C PHE A 316 20.03 25.69 -13.02
N THR A 317 18.86 25.98 -12.46
CA THR A 317 17.67 25.13 -12.59
C THR A 317 17.25 24.96 -14.05
N LYS A 318 17.33 26.02 -14.86
CA LYS A 318 17.03 25.97 -16.30
C LYS A 318 18.05 25.09 -17.06
N LYS A 319 19.35 25.20 -16.75
CA LYS A 319 20.38 24.30 -17.31
C LYS A 319 20.08 22.85 -16.97
N LEU A 320 19.84 22.52 -15.70
CA LEU A 320 19.46 21.17 -15.26
C LEU A 320 18.20 20.66 -15.98
N LYS A 321 17.18 21.50 -16.16
CA LYS A 321 15.96 21.14 -16.91
C LYS A 321 16.26 20.76 -18.36
N GLY A 322 17.12 21.49 -19.05
CA GLY A 322 17.48 21.18 -20.45
C GLY A 322 18.42 19.97 -20.60
N LEU A 323 19.11 19.55 -19.53
CA LEU A 323 19.91 18.32 -19.52
C LEU A 323 19.05 17.05 -19.46
N LYS A 324 17.84 17.13 -18.87
CA LYS A 324 16.89 16.00 -18.74
C LYS A 324 16.62 15.25 -20.05
N PRO A 325 16.25 15.90 -21.17
CA PRO A 325 16.02 15.20 -22.44
C PRO A 325 17.28 14.49 -22.95
N LEU A 326 18.46 15.11 -22.84
CA LEU A 326 19.73 14.51 -23.29
C LEU A 326 20.05 13.22 -22.52
N ILE A 327 19.93 13.27 -21.20
CA ILE A 327 20.12 12.09 -20.34
C ILE A 327 19.07 11.01 -20.63
N ARG A 328 17.81 11.39 -20.89
CA ARG A 328 16.76 10.43 -21.26
C ARG A 328 17.09 9.72 -22.57
N THR A 329 17.56 10.45 -23.57
CA THR A 329 17.99 9.88 -24.85
C THR A 329 19.16 8.93 -24.64
N LEU A 330 20.21 9.36 -23.94
CA LEU A 330 21.37 8.54 -23.62
C LEU A 330 20.97 7.24 -22.90
N ALA A 331 20.12 7.34 -21.88
CA ALA A 331 19.63 6.20 -21.14
C ALA A 331 18.82 5.24 -22.02
N LYS A 332 17.96 5.76 -22.90
CA LYS A 332 17.15 4.96 -23.82
C LYS A 332 18.01 4.21 -24.84
N GLU A 333 19.02 4.88 -25.40
CA GLU A 333 19.90 4.31 -26.42
C GLU A 333 20.83 3.24 -25.84
N LYS A 334 21.53 3.56 -24.74
CA LYS A 334 22.54 2.66 -24.17
C LYS A 334 21.93 1.55 -23.32
N MET A 335 20.95 1.86 -22.47
CA MET A 335 20.36 0.87 -21.57
C MET A 335 19.10 0.24 -22.17
N GLY A 336 18.17 1.02 -22.70
CA GLY A 336 16.93 0.50 -23.30
C GLY A 336 16.15 -0.37 -22.32
N ASN A 337 15.56 -1.47 -22.81
CA ASN A 337 14.93 -2.47 -21.94
C ASN A 337 15.99 -3.43 -21.39
N LEU A 338 16.54 -3.10 -20.22
CA LEU A 338 17.58 -3.88 -19.56
C LEU A 338 17.16 -5.34 -19.30
N SER A 339 15.94 -5.58 -18.82
CA SER A 339 15.45 -6.93 -18.54
C SER A 339 15.35 -7.80 -19.79
N LYS A 340 14.91 -7.22 -20.91
CA LYS A 340 14.91 -7.92 -22.20
C LYS A 340 16.35 -8.23 -22.65
N LYS A 341 17.25 -7.25 -22.58
CA LYS A 341 18.66 -7.43 -22.97
C LYS A 341 19.39 -8.46 -22.08
N ALA A 342 19.11 -8.48 -20.79
CA ALA A 342 19.68 -9.44 -19.85
C ALA A 342 19.24 -10.87 -20.18
N LYS A 343 17.95 -11.05 -20.49
CA LYS A 343 17.39 -12.32 -20.94
C LYS A 343 18.03 -12.79 -22.25
N GLU A 344 18.09 -11.92 -23.27
CA GLU A 344 18.71 -12.24 -24.56
C GLU A 344 20.19 -12.60 -24.41
N ALA A 345 20.94 -11.84 -23.60
CA ALA A 345 22.35 -12.15 -23.34
C ALA A 345 22.55 -13.47 -22.56
N HIS A 346 21.60 -13.84 -21.71
CA HIS A 346 21.62 -15.12 -21.02
C HIS A 346 21.35 -16.28 -21.99
N GLU A 347 20.37 -16.14 -22.89
CA GLU A 347 20.08 -17.11 -23.94
C GLU A 347 21.30 -17.30 -24.87
N GLU A 348 21.96 -16.21 -25.28
CA GLU A 348 23.22 -16.26 -26.05
C GLU A 348 24.33 -17.01 -25.30
N LEU A 349 24.48 -16.79 -23.98
CA LEU A 349 25.44 -17.51 -23.15
C LEU A 349 25.14 -19.01 -23.10
N CYS A 350 23.87 -19.40 -22.89
CA CYS A 350 23.49 -20.82 -22.87
C CYS A 350 23.84 -21.51 -24.20
N ILE A 351 23.55 -20.86 -25.33
CA ILE A 351 23.91 -21.39 -26.65
C ILE A 351 25.43 -21.56 -26.77
N ALA A 352 26.22 -20.57 -26.34
CA ALA A 352 27.68 -20.65 -26.41
C ALA A 352 28.24 -21.76 -25.51
N GLN A 353 27.68 -21.96 -24.32
CA GLN A 353 28.04 -23.04 -23.41
C GLN A 353 27.74 -24.42 -23.99
N GLU A 354 26.56 -24.59 -24.59
CA GLU A 354 26.20 -25.83 -25.29
C GLU A 354 27.20 -26.13 -26.42
N GLN A 355 27.55 -25.13 -27.23
CA GLN A 355 28.53 -25.30 -28.31
C GLN A 355 29.95 -25.60 -27.80
N SER A 356 30.40 -24.99 -26.71
CA SER A 356 31.68 -25.33 -26.05
C SER A 356 31.71 -26.76 -25.56
N LEU A 357 30.61 -27.25 -24.96
CA LEU A 357 30.54 -28.60 -24.42
C LEU A 357 30.37 -29.66 -25.51
N LEU A 358 29.66 -29.34 -26.59
CA LEU A 358 29.53 -30.22 -27.77
C LEU A 358 30.84 -30.32 -28.55
N ASN A 359 31.59 -29.21 -28.65
CA ASN A 359 32.86 -29.16 -29.37
C ASN A 359 33.88 -28.24 -28.65
N PRO A 360 34.70 -28.78 -27.73
CA PRO A 360 35.62 -28.01 -26.89
C PRO A 360 36.85 -27.48 -27.66
N THR A 361 36.64 -26.46 -28.48
CA THR A 361 37.71 -25.75 -29.20
C THR A 361 38.06 -24.44 -28.50
N SER A 362 39.29 -23.95 -28.70
CA SER A 362 39.70 -22.64 -28.19
C SER A 362 38.82 -21.49 -28.69
N GLN A 363 38.27 -21.61 -29.90
CA GLN A 363 37.34 -20.64 -30.46
C GLN A 363 36.00 -20.62 -29.73
N ASN A 364 35.43 -21.80 -29.45
CA ASN A 364 34.15 -21.90 -28.73
C ASN A 364 34.30 -21.43 -27.27
N MET A 365 35.40 -21.81 -26.61
CA MET A 365 35.70 -21.34 -25.25
C MET A 365 35.86 -19.81 -25.18
N GLU A 366 36.47 -19.18 -26.19
CA GLU A 366 36.56 -17.71 -26.23
C GLU A 366 35.19 -17.07 -26.52
N ALA A 367 34.37 -17.65 -27.40
CA ALA A 367 33.02 -17.17 -27.68
C ALA A 367 32.13 -17.24 -26.42
N GLU A 368 32.19 -18.34 -25.66
CA GLU A 368 31.51 -18.49 -24.37
C GLU A 368 31.98 -17.43 -23.36
N LYS A 369 33.28 -17.19 -23.26
CA LYS A 369 33.84 -16.17 -22.36
C LYS A 369 33.38 -14.76 -22.73
N ILE A 370 33.26 -14.44 -24.02
CA ILE A 370 32.72 -13.17 -24.50
C ILE A 370 31.23 -13.05 -24.14
N ALA A 371 30.44 -14.10 -24.39
CA ALA A 371 29.01 -14.13 -24.05
C ALA A 371 28.79 -13.99 -22.54
N PHE A 372 29.61 -14.67 -21.73
CA PHE A 372 29.58 -14.59 -20.27
C PHE A 372 29.82 -13.17 -19.78
N ARG A 373 30.90 -12.52 -20.26
CA ARG A 373 31.20 -11.13 -19.90
C ARG A 373 30.09 -10.17 -20.32
N ARG A 374 29.48 -10.38 -21.49
CA ARG A 374 28.35 -9.57 -21.95
C ARG A 374 27.15 -9.72 -21.03
N TRP A 375 26.77 -10.95 -20.70
CA TRP A 375 25.67 -11.23 -19.79
C TRP A 375 25.93 -10.67 -18.39
N GLU A 376 27.13 -10.89 -17.83
CA GLU A 376 27.53 -10.39 -16.51
C GLU A 376 27.42 -8.87 -16.43
N ASN A 377 27.96 -8.16 -17.42
CA ASN A 377 27.88 -6.70 -17.47
C ASN A 377 26.43 -6.19 -17.53
N ILE A 378 25.58 -6.79 -18.36
CA ILE A 378 24.17 -6.37 -18.49
C ILE A 378 23.38 -6.70 -17.22
N SER A 379 23.61 -7.88 -16.63
CA SER A 379 22.94 -8.33 -15.42
C SER A 379 23.26 -7.42 -14.23
N VAL A 380 24.52 -7.01 -14.06
CA VAL A 380 24.93 -6.08 -13.00
C VAL A 380 24.27 -4.72 -13.18
N VAL A 381 24.20 -4.21 -14.42
CA VAL A 381 23.53 -2.94 -14.74
C VAL A 381 22.02 -3.02 -14.47
N GLU A 382 21.37 -4.12 -14.86
CA GLU A 382 19.95 -4.36 -14.58
C GLU A 382 19.68 -4.37 -13.08
N GLU A 383 20.48 -5.11 -12.32
CA GLU A 383 20.32 -5.24 -10.88
C GLU A 383 20.48 -3.90 -10.14
N LYS A 384 21.49 -3.10 -10.51
CA LYS A 384 21.65 -1.72 -9.99
C LYS A 384 20.42 -0.86 -10.29
N TYR A 385 19.90 -0.93 -11.52
CA TYR A 385 18.70 -0.21 -11.93
C TYR A 385 17.48 -0.63 -11.10
N LEU A 386 17.25 -1.93 -10.94
CA LEU A 386 16.11 -2.48 -10.20
C LEU A 386 16.22 -2.19 -8.70
N LYS A 387 17.40 -2.30 -8.11
CA LYS A 387 17.67 -1.94 -6.71
C LYS A 387 17.37 -0.46 -6.43
N GLN A 388 17.84 0.46 -7.27
CA GLN A 388 17.57 1.88 -7.08
C GLN A 388 16.06 2.19 -7.16
N LYS A 389 15.35 1.50 -8.06
CA LYS A 389 13.92 1.70 -8.30
C LYS A 389 13.04 1.10 -7.22
N SER A 390 13.41 -0.06 -6.67
CA SER A 390 12.70 -0.75 -5.58
C SER A 390 12.93 -0.08 -4.22
N LYS A 391 14.07 0.59 -4.01
CA LYS A 391 14.50 1.14 -2.71
C LYS A 391 14.64 0.07 -1.62
N LEU A 392 14.83 -1.20 -2.00
CA LEU A 392 15.14 -2.29 -1.08
C LEU A 392 16.64 -2.23 -0.73
N HIS A 393 16.96 -1.61 0.41
CA HIS A 393 18.34 -1.39 0.84
C HIS A 393 19.00 -2.63 1.46
N TRP A 394 18.21 -3.59 1.95
CA TRP A 394 18.72 -4.83 2.55
C TRP A 394 19.24 -5.83 1.52
N LEU A 395 18.68 -5.82 0.31
CA LEU A 395 19.14 -6.63 -0.82
C LEU A 395 20.41 -6.01 -1.42
N LYS A 396 21.46 -6.83 -1.55
CA LYS A 396 22.73 -6.41 -2.15
C LYS A 396 22.74 -6.73 -3.64
N VAL A 397 23.56 -6.00 -4.39
CA VAL A 397 23.80 -6.33 -5.80
C VAL A 397 24.65 -7.61 -5.81
N GLY A 398 24.23 -8.62 -6.57
CA GLY A 398 24.81 -9.97 -6.61
C GLY A 398 23.86 -11.06 -6.11
N ASP A 399 22.72 -10.71 -5.50
CA ASP A 399 21.76 -11.67 -4.93
C ASP A 399 20.91 -12.35 -6.03
N ARG A 400 20.98 -11.85 -7.28
CA ARG A 400 20.34 -12.40 -8.50
C ARG A 400 18.81 -12.58 -8.40
N ASN A 401 18.16 -11.91 -7.45
CA ASN A 401 16.72 -12.03 -7.21
C ASN A 401 15.92 -10.88 -7.85
N ASN A 402 16.01 -10.75 -9.17
CA ASN A 402 15.34 -9.67 -9.91
C ASN A 402 13.81 -9.70 -9.75
N LYS A 403 13.22 -10.89 -9.58
CA LYS A 403 11.77 -11.06 -9.32
C LYS A 403 11.32 -10.31 -8.07
N TYR A 404 12.09 -10.40 -6.97
CA TYR A 404 11.79 -9.67 -5.75
C TYR A 404 11.87 -8.15 -5.95
N PHE A 405 12.85 -7.65 -6.70
CA PHE A 405 12.92 -6.22 -6.99
C PHE A 405 11.70 -5.75 -7.80
N HIS A 406 11.25 -6.52 -8.78
CA HIS A 406 10.04 -6.21 -9.54
C HIS A 406 8.79 -6.16 -8.64
N LYS A 407 8.58 -7.19 -7.81
CA LYS A 407 7.47 -7.25 -6.85
C LYS A 407 7.51 -6.06 -5.88
N GLY A 408 8.67 -5.77 -5.30
CA GLY A 408 8.83 -4.63 -4.40
C GLY A 408 8.61 -3.27 -5.07
N ILE A 409 8.93 -3.12 -6.36
CA ILE A 409 8.60 -1.89 -7.13
C ILE A 409 7.09 -1.73 -7.27
N GLU A 410 6.37 -2.82 -7.57
CA GLU A 410 4.92 -2.83 -7.75
C GLU A 410 4.21 -2.52 -6.43
N GLU A 411 4.56 -3.21 -5.36
CA GLU A 411 4.06 -2.97 -4.00
C GLU A 411 4.32 -1.52 -3.55
N ARG A 412 5.56 -1.06 -3.70
CA ARG A 412 5.94 0.31 -3.35
C ARG A 412 5.15 1.34 -4.15
N ARG A 413 4.89 1.07 -5.43
CA ARG A 413 4.10 1.97 -6.27
C ARG A 413 2.63 1.98 -5.81
N ALA A 414 2.05 0.82 -5.52
CA ALA A 414 0.69 0.72 -5.01
C ALA A 414 0.53 1.50 -3.70
N HIS A 415 1.42 1.27 -2.73
CA HIS A 415 1.36 1.90 -1.40
C HIS A 415 1.62 3.42 -1.42
N ASN A 416 2.55 3.91 -2.24
CA ASN A 416 2.91 5.34 -2.26
C ASN A 416 2.08 6.19 -3.23
N THR A 417 1.17 5.59 -3.98
CA THR A 417 0.30 6.37 -4.86
C THR A 417 -0.86 6.91 -4.03
N ILE A 418 -0.99 8.22 -3.94
CA ILE A 418 -2.15 8.88 -3.33
C ILE A 418 -3.32 8.73 -4.30
N ARG A 419 -4.36 8.00 -3.88
CA ARG A 419 -5.53 7.68 -4.71
C ARG A 419 -6.73 8.56 -4.40
N GLU A 420 -6.87 8.91 -3.14
CA GLU A 420 -7.93 9.78 -2.68
C GLU A 420 -7.47 10.64 -1.51
N ILE A 421 -8.04 11.84 -1.41
CA ILE A 421 -7.87 12.73 -0.26
C ILE A 421 -9.27 13.12 0.22
N LEU A 422 -9.51 12.99 1.52
CA LEU A 422 -10.70 13.55 2.16
C LEU A 422 -10.49 15.06 2.34
N CYS A 423 -11.28 15.84 1.62
CA CYS A 423 -11.30 17.30 1.71
C CYS A 423 -11.97 17.75 3.02
N ARG A 424 -11.71 19.01 3.40
CA ARG A 424 -12.25 19.60 4.64
C ARG A 424 -13.77 19.74 4.66
N ASP A 425 -14.39 19.80 3.49
CA ASP A 425 -15.85 19.85 3.34
C ASP A 425 -16.51 18.46 3.43
N GLY A 426 -15.70 17.41 3.68
CA GLY A 426 -16.15 16.02 3.76
C GLY A 426 -16.26 15.31 2.41
N GLN A 427 -15.96 16.00 1.29
CA GLN A 427 -15.92 15.36 -0.02
C GLN A 427 -14.60 14.61 -0.23
N THR A 428 -14.60 13.60 -1.10
CA THR A 428 -13.39 12.84 -1.43
C THR A 428 -12.88 13.23 -2.82
N ALA A 429 -11.68 13.79 -2.89
CA ALA A 429 -11.00 14.08 -4.15
C ALA A 429 -10.31 12.82 -4.67
N THR A 430 -10.79 12.29 -5.80
CA THR A 430 -10.26 11.07 -6.44
C THR A 430 -9.50 11.35 -7.75
N SER A 431 -9.75 12.50 -8.38
CA SER A 431 -9.07 12.87 -9.62
C SER A 431 -7.68 13.47 -9.34
N GLY A 432 -6.72 13.23 -10.25
CA GLY A 432 -5.35 13.73 -10.09
C GLY A 432 -5.26 15.26 -9.97
N ASP A 433 -6.12 16.00 -10.66
CA ASP A 433 -6.16 17.46 -10.57
C ASP A 433 -6.81 17.94 -9.27
N ALA A 434 -7.87 17.28 -8.80
CA ALA A 434 -8.52 17.60 -7.53
C ALA A 434 -7.57 17.32 -6.34
N ILE A 435 -6.93 16.15 -6.34
CA ILE A 435 -5.91 15.77 -5.33
C ILE A 435 -4.79 16.81 -5.30
N LYS A 436 -4.30 17.24 -6.47
CA LYS A 436 -3.25 18.25 -6.56
C LYS A 436 -3.71 19.60 -5.98
N HIS A 437 -4.93 20.03 -6.31
CA HIS A 437 -5.48 21.29 -5.83
C HIS A 437 -5.67 21.28 -4.31
N GLU A 438 -6.27 20.21 -3.77
CA GLU A 438 -6.49 20.06 -2.33
C GLU A 438 -5.17 20.01 -1.56
N ALA A 439 -4.20 19.20 -2.02
CA ALA A 439 -2.89 19.12 -1.39
C ALA A 439 -2.16 20.47 -1.39
N GLU A 440 -2.21 21.20 -2.51
CA GLU A 440 -1.61 22.53 -2.58
C GLU A 440 -2.32 23.53 -1.65
N GLY A 441 -3.66 23.54 -1.66
CA GLY A 441 -4.46 24.41 -0.80
C GLY A 441 -4.18 24.17 0.68
N PHE A 442 -4.17 22.90 1.09
CA PHE A 442 -3.86 22.51 2.47
C PHE A 442 -2.49 23.03 2.93
N PHE A 443 -1.42 22.76 2.19
CA PHE A 443 -0.08 23.21 2.58
C PHE A 443 0.10 24.72 2.49
N ARG A 444 -0.54 25.37 1.52
CA ARG A 444 -0.52 26.83 1.41
C ARG A 444 -1.13 27.45 2.66
N GLU A 445 -2.31 26.98 3.07
CA GLU A 445 -2.99 27.48 4.26
C GLU A 445 -2.20 27.15 5.53
N PHE A 446 -1.78 25.89 5.69
CA PHE A 446 -1.02 25.44 6.85
C PHE A 446 0.29 26.23 7.05
N LEU A 447 1.08 26.42 5.98
CA LEU A 447 2.36 27.12 6.06
C LEU A 447 2.21 28.65 6.16
N GLN A 448 1.06 29.20 5.77
CA GLN A 448 0.77 30.64 5.83
C GLN A 448 -0.17 31.00 6.98
N TYR A 449 -0.53 30.04 7.83
CA TYR A 449 -1.43 30.26 8.94
C TYR A 449 -0.74 31.14 9.99
N THR A 450 -1.29 32.32 10.21
CA THR A 450 -0.90 33.20 11.31
C THR A 450 -2.11 33.33 12.25
N PRO A 451 -2.01 32.87 13.51
CA PRO A 451 -3.06 33.05 14.51
C PRO A 451 -3.43 34.53 14.69
N ALA A 452 -4.71 34.82 14.96
CA ALA A 452 -5.17 36.21 15.15
C ALA A 452 -4.59 36.88 16.42
N ASP A 453 -4.21 36.06 17.40
CA ASP A 453 -3.56 36.39 18.66
C ASP A 453 -2.03 36.27 18.58
N TYR A 454 -1.47 36.03 17.40
CA TYR A 454 -0.02 36.00 17.22
C TYR A 454 0.55 37.41 17.36
N GLU A 455 1.06 37.72 18.55
CA GLU A 455 1.96 38.82 18.79
C GLU A 455 3.40 38.33 18.52
N GLY A 456 3.96 38.73 17.38
CA GLY A 456 5.35 38.44 17.07
C GLY A 456 6.28 39.04 18.13
N ILE A 457 7.31 38.30 18.53
CA ILE A 457 8.34 38.82 19.42
C ILE A 457 9.18 39.89 18.68
N THR A 458 9.45 41.01 19.34
CA THR A 458 10.34 42.03 18.78
C THR A 458 11.78 41.53 18.77
N ILE A 459 12.61 42.06 17.86
CA ILE A 459 14.05 41.74 17.81
C ILE A 459 14.71 42.06 19.16
N ASP A 460 14.31 43.14 19.82
CA ASP A 460 14.84 43.55 21.12
C ASP A 460 14.51 42.51 22.21
N SER A 461 13.27 42.02 22.26
CA SER A 461 12.89 40.96 23.21
C SER A 461 13.56 39.62 22.93
N LEU A 462 13.87 39.30 21.67
CA LEU A 462 14.67 38.12 21.31
C LEU A 462 16.13 38.25 21.77
N GLN A 463 16.70 39.46 21.69
CA GLN A 463 18.07 39.72 22.12
C GLN A 463 18.25 39.55 23.63
N ASP A 464 17.21 39.85 24.42
CA ASP A 464 17.23 39.65 25.88
C ASP A 464 17.13 38.16 26.28
N LEU A 465 16.52 37.32 25.45
CA LEU A 465 16.32 35.88 25.72
C LEU A 465 17.48 34.99 25.26
N LEU A 466 18.26 35.46 24.28
CA LEU A 466 19.35 34.67 23.70
C LEU A 466 20.70 35.04 24.35
N PRO A 467 21.46 34.06 24.88
CA PRO A 467 22.83 34.33 25.30
C PRO A 467 23.63 34.86 24.10
N ARG A 468 24.43 35.92 24.33
CA ARG A 468 25.25 36.50 23.26
C ARG A 468 26.14 35.42 22.67
N CYS A 469 25.96 35.18 21.37
CA CYS A 469 26.80 34.29 20.58
C CYS A 469 28.27 34.68 20.78
N ARG A 470 29.17 33.71 20.99
CA ARG A 470 30.60 34.00 21.12
C ARG A 470 31.10 34.60 19.81
N ASP A 471 32.09 35.48 19.88
CA ASP A 471 32.64 36.13 18.68
C ASP A 471 33.14 35.11 17.64
N GLU A 472 33.66 33.96 18.10
CA GLU A 472 34.07 32.83 17.26
C GLU A 472 32.88 32.19 16.51
N ASP A 473 31.78 31.93 17.21
CA ASP A 473 30.57 31.34 16.65
C ASP A 473 29.89 32.33 15.69
N HIS A 474 29.88 33.63 16.03
CA HIS A 474 29.39 34.70 15.16
C HIS A 474 30.22 34.79 13.88
N ALA A 475 31.56 34.83 14.00
CA ALA A 475 32.47 34.84 12.87
C ALA A 475 32.29 33.60 11.98
N MET A 476 32.01 32.43 12.57
CA MET A 476 31.71 31.21 11.83
C MET A 476 30.38 31.31 11.06
N LEU A 477 29.31 31.83 11.66
CA LEU A 477 27.98 31.89 11.04
C LEU A 477 27.87 32.94 9.91
N VAL A 478 28.65 34.02 9.99
CA VAL A 478 28.66 35.09 8.95
C VAL A 478 29.75 34.89 7.89
N ARG A 479 30.61 33.87 8.04
CA ARG A 479 31.66 33.61 7.04
C ARG A 479 31.05 33.25 5.70
N VAL A 480 31.75 33.62 4.63
CA VAL A 480 31.37 33.20 3.28
C VAL A 480 31.56 31.68 3.17
N VAL A 481 30.53 30.99 2.70
CA VAL A 481 30.58 29.55 2.44
C VAL A 481 31.60 29.28 1.34
N SER A 482 32.61 28.45 1.61
CA SER A 482 33.68 28.15 0.64
C SER A 482 33.29 27.03 -0.33
N ALA A 483 33.97 26.97 -1.47
CA ALA A 483 33.79 25.88 -2.43
C ALA A 483 34.14 24.50 -1.82
N GLU A 484 35.14 24.45 -0.95
CA GLU A 484 35.55 23.25 -0.21
C GLU A 484 34.46 22.80 0.77
N GLU A 485 33.81 23.74 1.46
CA GLU A 485 32.70 23.44 2.36
C GLU A 485 31.51 22.85 1.59
N ILE A 486 31.14 23.47 0.46
CA ILE A 486 30.06 22.96 -0.41
C ILE A 486 30.41 21.55 -0.93
N LYS A 487 31.64 21.37 -1.41
CA LYS A 487 32.12 20.07 -1.88
C LYS A 487 32.11 19.04 -0.75
N GLY A 488 32.59 19.40 0.44
CA GLY A 488 32.61 18.53 1.61
C GLY A 488 31.20 18.05 1.98
N VAL A 489 30.25 18.98 2.07
CA VAL A 489 28.84 18.67 2.36
C VAL A 489 28.24 17.76 1.28
N LEU A 490 28.43 18.09 -0.01
CA LEU A 490 27.90 17.28 -1.11
C LEU A 490 28.48 15.87 -1.11
N PHE A 491 29.78 15.72 -0.90
CA PHE A 491 30.46 14.42 -0.92
C PHE A 491 30.14 13.57 0.30
N ALA A 492 29.76 14.17 1.43
CA ALA A 492 29.26 13.48 2.63
C ALA A 492 27.83 12.93 2.46
N MET A 493 27.01 13.49 1.56
CA MET A 493 25.65 13.00 1.33
C MET A 493 25.65 11.58 0.71
N PRO A 494 24.75 10.66 1.10
CA PRO A 494 24.69 9.33 0.49
C PRO A 494 24.25 9.36 -0.99
N ASN A 495 24.83 8.49 -1.83
CA ASN A 495 24.59 8.47 -3.28
C ASN A 495 23.16 8.04 -3.67
N ASP A 496 22.57 7.13 -2.90
CA ASP A 496 21.29 6.46 -3.23
C ASP A 496 20.06 7.13 -2.62
N LYS A 497 20.18 8.35 -2.08
CA LYS A 497 19.04 9.11 -1.59
C LYS A 497 18.06 9.46 -2.72
N SER A 498 16.80 9.66 -2.35
CA SER A 498 15.76 10.04 -3.30
C SER A 498 16.08 11.39 -3.95
N PRO A 499 15.90 11.52 -5.27
CA PRO A 499 16.14 12.78 -5.95
C PRO A 499 15.16 13.86 -5.49
N GLY A 500 15.60 15.12 -5.50
CA GLY A 500 14.76 16.27 -5.23
C GLY A 500 13.73 16.53 -6.35
N PRO A 501 12.98 17.65 -6.28
CA PRO A 501 12.00 18.03 -7.31
C PRO A 501 12.60 18.18 -8.72
N ASP A 502 13.90 18.46 -8.81
CA ASP A 502 14.64 18.50 -10.07
C ASP A 502 14.88 17.11 -10.69
N GLY A 503 14.76 16.03 -9.92
CA GLY A 503 14.89 14.65 -10.39
C GLY A 503 16.32 14.11 -10.48
N PHE A 504 17.34 14.86 -10.09
CA PHE A 504 18.74 14.43 -10.02
C PHE A 504 19.08 13.88 -8.62
N THR A 505 19.93 12.86 -8.58
CA THR A 505 20.43 12.28 -7.32
C THR A 505 21.73 12.96 -6.89
N THR A 506 22.12 12.77 -5.63
CA THR A 506 23.44 13.22 -5.15
C THR A 506 24.58 12.66 -5.99
N GLU A 507 24.46 11.40 -6.46
CA GLU A 507 25.48 10.77 -7.28
C GLU A 507 25.72 11.49 -8.62
N PHE A 508 24.66 12.00 -9.26
CA PHE A 508 24.80 12.84 -10.44
C PHE A 508 25.75 14.02 -10.18
N PHE A 509 25.50 14.76 -9.09
CA PHE A 509 26.29 15.93 -8.75
C PHE A 509 27.74 15.57 -8.39
N LYS A 510 27.96 14.47 -7.65
CA LYS A 510 29.32 14.00 -7.33
C LYS A 510 30.11 13.59 -8.56
N LYS A 511 29.50 12.81 -9.46
CA LYS A 511 30.14 12.32 -10.69
C LYS A 511 30.48 13.47 -11.64
N ALA A 512 29.58 14.44 -11.73
CA ALA A 512 29.77 15.59 -12.61
C ALA A 512 30.55 16.75 -11.96
N TRP A 513 30.99 16.61 -10.70
CA TRP A 513 31.74 17.64 -9.97
C TRP A 513 33.17 17.88 -10.50
N SER A 514 33.70 16.99 -11.35
CA SER A 514 35.10 17.06 -11.81
C SER A 514 35.46 18.44 -12.42
N PRO A 515 36.67 18.97 -12.14
CA PRO A 515 37.08 20.29 -12.63
C PRO A 515 36.88 20.41 -14.14
N GLY A 516 36.17 21.45 -14.58
CA GLY A 516 35.89 21.72 -16.00
C GLY A 516 34.52 21.29 -16.54
N HIS A 517 33.72 20.50 -15.81
CA HIS A 517 32.40 20.02 -16.28
C HIS A 517 31.23 20.83 -15.71
N PHE A 518 31.37 21.35 -14.49
CA PHE A 518 30.41 22.26 -13.85
C PHE A 518 31.16 23.51 -13.37
N GLY A 519 31.40 24.47 -14.26
CA GLY A 519 32.07 25.75 -13.96
C GLY A 519 31.28 26.71 -13.08
N PHE A 520 30.52 26.20 -12.11
CA PHE A 520 29.83 26.97 -11.07
C PHE A 520 30.52 26.87 -9.71
N TRP A 521 31.31 25.81 -9.47
CA TRP A 521 31.88 25.49 -8.16
C TRP A 521 33.33 25.91 -8.01
N ASP A 522 34.00 26.24 -9.11
CA ASP A 522 35.30 26.87 -9.10
C ASP A 522 35.07 28.36 -8.82
N GLY A 523 35.09 28.71 -7.54
CA GLY A 523 34.88 30.07 -7.07
C GLY A 523 35.89 31.02 -7.70
N ASN A 524 35.39 31.99 -8.46
CA ASN A 524 36.01 33.29 -8.68
C ASN A 524 34.97 34.36 -8.42
#